data_AF-A0A524CQ44-F1
#
_entry.id   AF-A0A524CQ44-F1
#
_cell.length_a   1.000
_cell.length_b   1.000
_cell.length_c   1.000
_cell.angle_alpha   90.00
_cell.angle_beta   90.00
_cell.angle_gamma   90.00
#
_symmetry.space_group_name_H-M   'P 1'
#
loop_
_entity.id
_entity.type
_entity.pdbx_description
1 polymer ?
#
loop_
_entity_poly.entity_id
_entity_poly.type
_entity_poly.pdbx_seq_one_letter_code
_entity_poly.pdbx_strand_id
1 'polypeptide(L)' 'MEFDIHIEKLGTLEDIFGFYKYLVDKYGLKKHALLESSSANTNETLYSFIALDPDFMLKINGEDFKIFDITTA' A
#
# COMPACT_ATOMS: atom_id res chain seq x y z
N MET A 1 -2.23 14.07 16.89
CA MET A 1 -2.12 13.59 15.50
C MET A 1 -3.32 14.14 14.76
N GLU A 2 -3.08 15.07 13.85
CA GLU A 2 -4.10 15.50 12.90
C GLU A 2 -4.10 14.47 11.76
N PHE A 3 -5.27 13.90 11.48
CA PHE A 3 -5.43 12.95 10.38
C PHE A 3 -5.97 13.71 9.18
N ASP A 4 -5.11 13.90 8.18
CA ASP A 4 -5.48 14.60 6.95
C ASP A 4 -5.79 13.57 5.86
N ILE A 5 -7.01 13.62 5.32
CA ILE A 5 -7.45 12.75 4.22
C ILE A 5 -7.87 13.64 3.06
N HIS A 6 -7.18 13.47 1.94
CA HIS A 6 -7.59 14.05 0.66
C HIS A 6 -8.26 12.98 -0.19
N ILE A 7 -9.53 13.20 -0.55
CA ILE A 7 -10.28 12.31 -1.42
C ILE A 7 -10.43 12.98 -2.78
N GLU A 8 -9.77 12.41 -3.79
CA GLU A 8 -9.81 12.92 -5.15
C GLU A 8 -10.25 11.85 -6.15
N LYS A 9 -11.01 12.27 -7.17
CA LYS A 9 -11.36 11.39 -8.29
C LYS A 9 -10.24 11.44 -9.34
N LEU A 10 -9.49 10.36 -9.45
CA LEU A 10 -8.38 10.22 -10.41
C LEU A 10 -8.83 9.93 -11.86
N GLY A 11 -10.11 9.67 -12.09
CA GLY A 11 -10.65 9.22 -13.38
C GLY A 11 -11.12 7.77 -13.31
N THR A 12 -11.07 7.06 -14.44
CA THR A 12 -11.34 5.62 -14.49
C THR A 12 -10.02 4.86 -14.44
N LEU A 13 -9.92 3.90 -13.53
CA LEU A 13 -8.78 3.01 -13.41
C LEU A 13 -9.26 1.56 -13.53
N GLU A 14 -8.87 0.89 -14.59
CA GLU A 14 -9.30 -0.49 -14.89
C GLU A 14 -8.23 -1.54 -14.53
N ASP A 15 -6.96 -1.13 -14.48
CA ASP A 15 -5.83 -2.00 -14.14
C ASP A 15 -5.05 -1.44 -12.95
N ILE A 16 -5.46 -1.86 -11.75
CA ILE A 16 -4.82 -1.45 -10.51
C ILE A 16 -3.38 -1.95 -10.39
N PHE A 17 -3.07 -3.15 -10.92
CA PHE A 17 -1.72 -3.71 -10.87
C PHE A 17 -0.76 -2.94 -11.77
N GLY A 18 -1.19 -2.61 -12.99
CA GLY A 18 -0.43 -1.76 -13.90
C GLY A 18 -0.17 -0.37 -13.31
N PHE A 19 -1.19 0.24 -12.71
CA PHE A 19 -1.04 1.53 -12.05
C PHE A 19 -0.11 1.48 -10.83
N TYR A 20 -0.25 0.45 -9.99
CA TYR A 20 0.64 0.21 -8.86
C TYR A 20 2.10 0.05 -9.31
N LYS A 21 2.34 -0.77 -10.35
CA LYS A 21 3.69 -0.95 -10.90
C LYS A 21 4.26 0.36 -11.44
N TYR A 22 3.44 1.14 -12.16
CA TYR A 22 3.83 2.47 -12.63
C TYR A 22 4.27 3.38 -11.49
N LEU A 23 3.54 3.43 -10.37
CA LEU A 23 3.91 4.24 -9.21
C LEU A 23 5.24 3.78 -8.59
N VAL A 24 5.42 2.47 -8.42
CA VAL A 24 6.66 1.89 -7.87
C VAL A 24 7.86 2.26 -8.75
N ASP A 25 7.76 2.04 -10.06
CA ASP A 25 8.84 2.28 -11.00
C ASP A 25 9.15 3.78 -11.13
N LYS A 26 8.11 4.62 -11.20
CA LYS A 26 8.25 6.07 -11.38
C LYS A 26 8.96 6.75 -10.21
N TYR A 27 8.65 6.32 -8.97
CA TYR A 27 9.20 6.92 -7.76
C TYR A 27 10.37 6.11 -7.18
N GLY A 28 10.82 5.03 -7.86
CA GLY A 28 11.95 4.21 -7.40
C GLY A 28 11.73 3.57 -6.04
N LEU A 29 10.47 3.22 -5.71
CA LEU A 29 10.07 2.81 -4.37
C LEU A 29 10.61 1.41 -4.07
N LYS A 30 11.35 1.27 -2.96
CA LYS A 30 11.92 -0.01 -2.54
C LYS A 30 11.01 -0.79 -1.61
N LYS A 31 10.06 -0.11 -0.99
CA LYS A 31 9.15 -0.62 0.04
C LYS A 31 7.77 -0.08 -0.26
N HIS A 32 6.84 -1.00 -0.48
CA HIS A 32 5.50 -0.69 -0.92
C HIS A 32 4.62 -1.92 -0.69
N ALA A 33 3.32 -1.70 -0.57
CA ALA A 33 2.34 -2.78 -0.48
C ALA A 33 1.11 -2.43 -1.30
N LEU A 34 0.57 -3.44 -1.98
CA LEU A 34 -0.77 -3.41 -2.57
C LEU A 34 -1.63 -4.39 -1.78
N LEU A 35 -2.76 -3.91 -1.27
CA LEU A 35 -3.77 -4.71 -0.60
C LEU A 35 -5.05 -4.63 -1.42
N GLU A 36 -5.60 -5.78 -1.80
CA GLU A 36 -6.89 -5.86 -2.46
C GLU A 36 -7.91 -6.57 -1.58
N SER A 37 -9.10 -5.99 -1.54
CA SER A 37 -10.26 -6.60 -0.90
C SER A 37 -11.16 -7.17 -1.99
N SER A 38 -11.64 -8.39 -1.76
CA SER A 38 -12.62 -9.04 -2.62
C SER A 38 -13.85 -9.45 -1.83
N SER A 39 -14.98 -9.47 -2.52
CA SER A 39 -16.23 -10.03 -1.99
C SER A 39 -16.07 -11.53 -1.76
N ALA A 40 -16.35 -11.99 -0.54
CA ALA A 40 -16.29 -13.42 -0.22
C ALA A 40 -17.29 -14.28 -1.04
N ASN A 41 -18.39 -13.66 -1.50
CA ASN A 41 -19.46 -14.36 -2.20
C ASN A 41 -19.28 -14.35 -3.72
N THR A 42 -18.69 -13.29 -4.28
CA THR A 42 -18.57 -13.11 -5.74
C THR A 42 -17.12 -13.15 -6.24
N ASN A 43 -16.13 -13.10 -5.34
CA ASN A 43 -14.71 -12.92 -5.63
C ASN A 43 -14.38 -11.64 -6.42
N GLU A 44 -15.32 -10.72 -6.58
CA GLU A 44 -15.11 -9.44 -7.24
C GLU A 44 -14.29 -8.51 -6.33
N THR A 45 -13.32 -7.80 -6.92
CA THR A 45 -12.54 -6.77 -6.23
C THR A 45 -13.45 -5.61 -5.84
N LEU A 46 -13.34 -5.15 -4.58
CA LEU A 46 -14.14 -4.06 -4.03
C LEU A 46 -13.30 -2.78 -3.88
N TYR A 47 -12.19 -2.91 -3.15
CA TYR A 47 -11.30 -1.80 -2.85
C TYR A 47 -9.85 -2.26 -2.95
N SER A 48 -9.00 -1.34 -3.40
CA SER A 48 -7.56 -1.53 -3.44
C SER A 48 -6.90 -0.40 -2.66
N PHE A 49 -5.91 -0.76 -1.83
CA PHE A 49 -5.12 0.17 -1.05
C PHE A 49 -3.66 0.04 -1.47
N ILE A 50 -3.03 1.17 -1.77
CA ILE A 50 -1.62 1.23 -2.12
C ILE A 50 -0.91 2.02 -1.01
N ALA A 51 0.03 1.37 -0.33
CA ALA A 51 0.93 2.00 0.62
C ALA A 51 2.29 2.19 -0.03
N LEU A 52 2.76 3.43 -0.10
CA LEU A 52 4.04 3.82 -0.70
C LEU A 52 4.93 4.40 0.40
N ASP A 53 6.23 4.08 0.36
CA ASP A 53 7.27 4.64 1.25
C ASP A 53 6.93 4.60 2.76
N PRO A 54 6.69 3.41 3.34
CA PRO A 54 6.41 3.29 4.76
C PRO A 54 7.64 3.66 5.60
N ASP A 55 7.42 4.39 6.70
CA ASP A 55 8.48 4.84 7.61
C ASP A 55 9.24 3.68 8.27
N PHE A 56 8.51 2.67 8.75
CA PHE A 56 9.07 1.52 9.46
C PHE A 56 8.28 0.23 9.20
N MET A 57 8.93 -0.92 9.44
CA MET A 57 8.26 -2.23 9.53
C MET A 57 8.48 -2.81 10.92
N LEU A 58 7.37 -3.15 11.57
CA LEU A 58 7.38 -3.90 12.81
C LEU A 58 7.24 -5.39 12.51
N LYS A 59 8.23 -6.19 12.89
CA LYS A 59 8.15 -7.65 12.87
C LYS A 59 7.97 -8.16 14.29
N ILE A 60 6.92 -8.95 14.52
CA ILE A 60 6.62 -9.57 15.81
C ILE A 60 6.78 -11.09 15.68
N ASN A 61 7.56 -11.68 16.58
CA ASN A 61 7.82 -13.11 16.66
C ASN A 61 7.61 -13.58 18.11
N GLY A 62 6.37 -13.91 18.47
CA GLY A 62 6.04 -14.23 19.87
C GLY A 62 6.16 -12.99 20.76
N GLU A 63 6.98 -13.08 21.81
CA GLU A 63 7.27 -11.96 22.72
C GLU A 63 8.35 -11.01 22.19
N ASP A 64 9.12 -11.43 21.18
CA ASP A 64 10.15 -10.61 20.57
C ASP A 64 9.57 -9.71 19.48
N PHE A 65 10.02 -8.45 19.44
CA PHE A 65 9.73 -7.54 18.35
C PHE A 65 10.99 -6.88 17.81
N LYS A 66 10.98 -6.57 16.51
CA LYS A 66 12.03 -5.81 15.85
C LYS A 66 11.41 -4.75 14.95
N ILE A 67 11.80 -3.51 15.18
CA ILE A 67 11.50 -2.38 14.31
C ILE A 67 12.64 -2.27 13.31
N PHE A 68 12.29 -2.23 12.03
CA PHE A 68 13.19 -1.90 10.96
C PHE A 68 12.81 -0.50 10.48
N ASP A 69 13.70 0.48 10.67
CA ASP A 69 13.62 1.70 9.88
C ASP A 69 13.77 1.29 8.42
N ILE A 70 12.74 1.55 7.63
CA ILE A 70 12.77 1.26 6.19
C ILE A 70 12.76 2.53 5.36
N THR A 71 12.94 3.67 6.01
CA THR A 71 13.14 4.95 5.35
C THR A 71 14.21 4.81 4.28
N THR A 72 13.87 5.30 3.10
CA THR A 72 14.81 5.37 1.99
C THR A 72 15.85 6.44 2.34
N ALA A 73 17.05 6.00 2.73
CA ALA A 73 18.23 6.87 2.78
C ALA A 73 18.66 7.28 1.36
#